data_AF-A0A754AGU1-F1
#
_entry.id   AF-A0A754AGU1-F1
#
_cell.length_a   1.000
_cell.length_b   1.000
_cell.length_c   1.000
_cell.angle_alpha   90.00
_cell.angle_beta   90.00
_cell.angle_gamma   90.00
#
_symmetry.space_group_name_H-M   'P 1'
#
loop_
_entity.id
_entity.type
_entity.pdbx_description
1 polymer ?
#
loop_
_entity_poly.entity_id
_entity_poly.type
_entity_poly.pdbx_seq_one_letter_code
_entity_poly.pdbx_strand_id
1 'polypeptide(L)'
;MIPLLAIAAWSGTGKTTLLKKLIPALCERGIRPGLIKHTHHDMDVDKPGKDSYELRKAGAAQTLVASQQRWALMTETPEQEELDLAWLVSRMDASKLDLVLVEGFKHEAVAKILLFRQGCGHSEEELILDEHVIAVASDIPLAVAVPVLDLNDVSQISAFILRWLEKARTL
;
A
#
# COMPACT_ATOMS: atom_id res chain seq x y z
N MET A 1 1.20 13.63 11.63
CA MET A 1 0.90 12.22 11.30
C MET A 1 1.22 12.00 9.83
N ILE A 2 1.81 10.86 9.44
CA ILE A 2 2.08 10.59 8.02
C ILE A 2 0.74 10.28 7.34
N PRO A 3 0.39 10.92 6.21
CA PRO A 3 -0.79 10.55 5.45
C PRO A 3 -0.75 9.09 5.00
N LEU A 4 -1.90 8.40 5.06
CA LEU A 4 -2.08 7.03 4.59
C LEU A 4 -2.98 7.02 3.36
N LEU A 5 -2.59 6.28 2.33
CA LEU A 5 -3.41 6.11 1.13
C LEU A 5 -3.44 4.64 0.71
N ALA A 6 -4.61 4.02 0.79
CA ALA A 6 -4.79 2.66 0.35
C ALA A 6 -5.06 2.58 -1.17
N ILE A 7 -4.48 1.55 -1.80
CA ILE A 7 -4.80 1.15 -3.18
C ILE A 7 -5.56 -0.17 -3.11
N ALA A 8 -6.88 -0.09 -3.27
CA ALA A 8 -7.79 -1.20 -3.08
C ALA A 8 -8.41 -1.65 -4.41
N ALA A 9 -8.55 -2.96 -4.59
CA ALA A 9 -9.13 -3.56 -5.79
C ALA A 9 -9.41 -5.04 -5.54
N TRP A 10 -10.19 -5.66 -6.41
CA TRP A 10 -10.26 -7.12 -6.52
C TRP A 10 -8.92 -7.74 -6.91
N SER A 11 -8.82 -9.07 -6.79
CA SER A 11 -7.64 -9.81 -7.26
C SER A 11 -7.57 -9.70 -8.79
N GLY A 12 -6.37 -9.68 -9.36
CA GLY A 12 -6.19 -9.60 -10.81
C GLY A 12 -6.36 -8.21 -11.46
N THR A 13 -6.93 -7.21 -10.78
CA THR A 13 -7.16 -5.86 -11.34
C THR A 13 -5.86 -5.08 -11.68
N GLY A 14 -4.72 -5.49 -11.11
CA GLY A 14 -3.40 -4.91 -11.43
C GLY A 14 -2.80 -3.99 -10.37
N LYS A 15 -3.21 -4.09 -9.09
CA LYS A 15 -2.67 -3.29 -7.97
C LYS A 15 -1.14 -3.21 -7.93
N THR A 16 -0.48 -4.37 -7.88
CA THR A 16 0.99 -4.45 -7.86
C THR A 16 1.61 -3.80 -9.10
N THR A 17 0.98 -3.96 -10.27
CA THR A 17 1.45 -3.37 -11.53
C THR A 17 1.36 -1.84 -11.49
N LEU A 18 0.26 -1.30 -10.96
CA LEU A 18 0.11 0.14 -10.76
C LEU A 18 1.15 0.66 -9.76
N LEU A 19 1.26 0.04 -8.57
CA LEU A 19 2.19 0.46 -7.53
C LEU A 19 3.65 0.49 -8.00
N LYS A 20 4.07 -0.51 -8.78
CA LYS A 20 5.43 -0.55 -9.39
C LYS A 20 5.73 0.64 -10.29
N LYS A 21 4.74 1.26 -10.91
CA LYS A 21 4.89 2.46 -11.75
C LYS A 21 4.67 3.75 -10.95
N LEU A 22 3.71 3.73 -10.03
CA LEU A 22 3.30 4.88 -9.24
C LEU A 22 4.38 5.31 -8.24
N ILE A 23 5.03 4.36 -7.55
CA ILE A 23 6.07 4.66 -6.56
C ILE A 23 7.23 5.46 -7.20
N PRO A 24 7.85 5.02 -8.31
CA PRO A 24 8.84 5.84 -9.01
C PRO A 24 8.33 7.23 -9.41
N ALA A 25 7.10 7.32 -9.95
CA ALA A 25 6.52 8.59 -10.39
C ALA A 25 6.27 9.59 -9.23
N LEU A 26 6.02 9.09 -8.01
CA LEU A 26 5.94 9.91 -6.79
C LEU A 26 7.34 10.34 -6.33
N CYS A 27 8.32 9.42 -6.36
CA CYS A 27 9.72 9.73 -6.03
C CYS A 27 10.30 10.81 -6.94
N GLU A 28 10.03 10.76 -8.25
CA GLU A 28 10.44 11.78 -9.23
C GLU A 28 9.89 13.18 -8.91
N ARG A 29 8.79 13.25 -8.17
CA ARG A 29 8.16 14.49 -7.71
C ARG A 29 8.58 14.87 -6.27
N GLY A 30 9.62 14.23 -5.74
CA GLY A 30 10.20 14.53 -4.43
C GLY A 30 9.44 13.96 -3.23
N ILE A 31 8.44 13.11 -3.45
CA ILE A 31 7.74 12.40 -2.37
C ILE A 31 8.57 11.18 -1.96
N ARG A 32 8.70 10.95 -0.65
CA ARG A 32 9.31 9.74 -0.08
C ARG A 32 8.20 8.79 0.39
N PRO A 33 7.71 7.86 -0.47
CA PRO A 33 6.64 6.95 -0.10
C PRO A 33 7.17 5.78 0.75
N GLY A 34 6.45 5.48 1.82
CA GLY A 34 6.45 4.18 2.48
C GLY A 34 5.45 3.24 1.82
N LEU A 35 5.56 1.94 2.09
CA LEU A 35 4.58 0.94 1.64
C LEU A 35 4.34 -0.07 2.76
N ILE A 36 3.07 -0.30 3.07
CA ILE A 36 2.61 -1.44 3.86
C ILE A 36 1.83 -2.35 2.92
N LYS A 37 2.17 -3.64 2.91
CA LYS A 37 1.50 -4.65 2.10
C LYS A 37 1.00 -5.78 3.00
N HIS A 38 -0.30 -6.04 2.94
CA HIS A 38 -0.90 -7.23 3.54
C HIS A 38 -0.87 -8.39 2.55
N THR A 39 -0.49 -9.58 3.03
CA THR A 39 -0.50 -10.83 2.25
C THR A 39 -1.12 -11.94 3.08
N HIS A 40 -1.87 -12.84 2.44
CA HIS A 40 -2.43 -14.04 3.07
C HIS A 40 -1.53 -15.26 2.90
N HIS A 41 -0.35 -15.09 2.30
CA HIS A 41 0.63 -16.14 2.12
C HIS A 41 1.66 -16.11 3.25
N ASP A 42 2.12 -17.29 3.67
CA ASP A 42 3.30 -17.43 4.51
C ASP A 42 4.49 -16.71 3.86
N MET A 43 5.26 -15.99 4.67
CA MET A 43 6.22 -15.01 4.19
C MET A 43 7.54 -15.11 4.95
N ASP A 44 8.57 -15.57 4.26
CA ASP A 44 9.95 -15.39 4.70
C ASP A 44 10.58 -14.24 3.91
N VAL A 45 11.02 -13.20 4.63
CA VAL A 45 11.80 -12.08 4.04
C VAL A 45 13.23 -12.52 3.76
N ASP A 46 13.78 -13.39 4.62
CA ASP A 46 15.03 -14.09 4.40
C ASP A 46 14.81 -15.43 3.67
N LYS A 47 15.87 -16.23 3.51
CA LYS A 47 15.83 -17.45 2.70
C LYS A 47 16.35 -18.65 3.49
N PRO A 48 15.74 -19.84 3.35
CA PRO A 48 16.27 -21.08 3.92
C PRO A 48 17.76 -21.28 3.60
N GLY A 49 18.54 -21.73 4.59
CA GLY A 49 19.98 -21.90 4.48
C GLY A 49 20.81 -20.61 4.62
N LYS A 50 20.20 -19.47 4.94
CA LYS A 50 20.92 -18.25 5.36
C LYS A 50 20.89 -18.13 6.88
N ASP A 51 21.97 -17.62 7.47
CA ASP A 51 22.13 -17.51 8.93
C ASP A 51 20.94 -16.80 9.60
N SER A 52 20.40 -15.73 9.02
CA SER A 52 19.25 -15.02 9.59
C SER A 52 18.00 -15.88 9.67
N TYR A 53 17.77 -16.74 8.66
CA TYR A 53 16.63 -17.64 8.60
C TYR A 53 16.78 -18.73 9.66
N GLU A 54 17.96 -19.35 9.72
CA GLU A 54 18.23 -20.43 10.68
C GLU A 54 18.15 -19.91 12.13
N LEU A 55 18.69 -18.72 12.42
CA LEU A 55 18.61 -18.10 13.75
C LEU A 55 17.17 -17.75 14.15
N ARG A 56 16.37 -17.26 13.20
CA ARG A 56 14.94 -17.01 13.42
C ARG A 56 14.19 -18.31 13.71
N LYS A 57 14.37 -19.35 12.89
CA LYS A 57 13.75 -20.66 13.11
C LYS A 57 14.28 -21.40 14.34
N ALA A 58 15.48 -21.07 14.82
CA ALA A 58 16.02 -21.55 16.09
C ALA A 58 15.34 -20.92 17.33
N GLY A 59 14.50 -19.90 17.15
CA GLY A 59 13.66 -19.33 18.20
C GLY A 59 13.83 -17.83 18.47
N ALA A 60 14.56 -17.09 17.62
CA ALA A 60 14.61 -15.64 17.75
C ALA A 60 13.25 -15.02 17.38
N ALA A 61 12.55 -14.45 18.37
CA ALA A 61 11.25 -13.79 18.16
C ALA A 61 11.36 -12.51 17.31
N GLN A 62 12.52 -11.85 17.36
CA GLN A 62 12.87 -10.74 16.49
C GLN A 62 14.28 -10.91 15.95
N THR A 63 14.43 -10.68 14.65
CA THR A 63 15.72 -10.78 13.95
C THR A 63 15.94 -9.50 13.14
N LEU A 64 17.00 -8.76 13.47
CA LEU A 64 17.41 -7.56 12.73
C LEU A 64 18.70 -7.84 11.96
N VAL A 65 18.63 -7.76 10.64
CA VAL A 65 19.78 -7.91 9.74
C VAL A 65 20.13 -6.55 9.16
N ALA A 66 21.38 -6.11 9.33
CA ALA A 66 21.83 -4.81 8.88
C ALA A 66 23.03 -4.90 7.94
N SER A 67 23.06 -3.99 6.97
CA SER A 67 24.20 -3.71 6.09
C SER A 67 24.33 -2.21 5.91
N GLN A 68 25.41 -1.74 5.31
CA GLN A 68 25.58 -0.31 5.01
C GLN A 68 24.54 0.24 4.02
N GLN A 69 23.94 -0.62 3.19
CA GLN A 69 22.95 -0.21 2.19
C GLN A 69 21.52 -0.16 2.75
N ARG A 70 21.18 -1.03 3.72
CA ARG A 70 19.83 -1.21 4.28
C ARG A 70 19.84 -2.19 5.45
N TRP A 71 18.75 -2.20 6.20
CA TRP A 71 18.44 -3.21 7.22
C TRP A 71 17.03 -3.76 7.02
N ALA A 72 16.76 -4.91 7.62
CA ALA A 72 15.45 -5.55 7.69
C ALA A 72 15.20 -6.05 9.12
N LEU A 73 13.99 -5.86 9.62
CA LEU A 73 13.51 -6.40 10.90
C LEU A 73 12.38 -7.39 10.61
N MET A 74 12.54 -8.61 11.10
CA MET A 74 11.49 -9.62 11.13
C MET A 74 11.00 -9.78 12.56
N THR A 75 9.69 -9.91 12.74
CA THR A 75 9.05 -10.16 14.04
C THR A 75 8.09 -11.32 13.86
N GLU A 76 8.30 -12.39 14.62
CA GLU A 76 7.42 -13.55 14.63
C GLU A 76 6.16 -13.23 15.43
N THR A 77 4.99 -13.60 14.89
CA THR A 77 3.67 -13.39 15.52
C THR A 77 2.93 -14.73 15.63
N PRO A 78 3.42 -15.68 16.43
CA PRO A 78 2.87 -17.04 16.49
C PRO A 78 1.42 -17.09 16.97
N GLU A 79 1.00 -16.10 17.74
CA GLU A 79 -0.37 -15.94 18.24
C GLU A 79 -1.36 -15.46 17.17
N GLN A 80 -0.86 -14.97 16.02
CA GLN A 80 -1.67 -14.51 14.89
C GLN A 80 -2.73 -13.47 15.29
N GLU A 81 -2.33 -12.51 16.13
CA GLU A 81 -3.17 -11.36 16.46
C GLU A 81 -3.61 -10.61 15.20
N GLU A 82 -4.78 -9.98 15.28
CA GLU A 82 -5.30 -9.16 14.19
C GLU A 82 -4.36 -7.97 13.91
N LEU A 83 -4.07 -7.74 12.63
CA LEU A 83 -3.15 -6.69 12.24
C LEU A 83 -3.78 -5.31 12.40
N ASP A 84 -3.20 -4.48 13.27
CA ASP A 84 -3.53 -3.06 13.39
C ASP A 84 -2.66 -2.22 12.43
N LEU A 85 -3.29 -1.62 11.41
CA LEU A 85 -2.61 -0.78 10.44
C LEU A 85 -1.96 0.46 11.09
N ALA A 86 -2.62 1.11 12.05
CA ALA A 86 -2.08 2.28 12.74
C ALA A 86 -0.85 1.91 13.57
N TRP A 87 -0.88 0.74 14.22
CA TRP A 87 0.27 0.20 14.93
C TRP A 87 1.43 -0.09 13.98
N LEU A 88 1.18 -0.74 12.83
CA LEU A 88 2.21 -1.02 11.82
C LEU A 88 2.86 0.26 11.28
N VAL A 89 2.04 1.28 10.98
CA VAL A 89 2.54 2.61 10.56
C VAL A 89 3.42 3.23 11.65
N SER A 90 3.08 3.06 12.93
CA SER A 90 3.88 3.59 14.05
C SER A 90 5.29 2.98 14.14
N ARG A 91 5.52 1.82 13.50
CA ARG A 91 6.85 1.19 13.42
C ARG A 91 7.72 1.79 12.31
N MET A 92 7.16 2.62 11.42
CA MET A 92 7.90 3.28 10.35
C MET A 92 8.53 4.60 10.84
N ASP A 93 9.70 4.95 10.31
CA ASP A 93 10.36 6.22 10.63
C ASP A 93 9.68 7.39 9.90
N ALA A 94 8.73 8.02 10.59
CA ALA A 94 7.95 9.14 10.05
C ALA A 94 8.78 10.34 9.61
N SER A 95 9.98 10.53 10.15
CA SER A 95 10.84 11.66 9.76
C SER A 95 11.38 11.51 8.32
N LYS A 96 11.34 10.30 7.78
CA LYS A 96 11.88 9.95 6.46
C LYS A 96 10.83 9.77 5.39
N LEU A 97 9.54 9.92 5.73
CA LEU A 97 8.42 9.61 4.83
C LEU A 97 7.45 10.78 4.71
N ASP A 98 6.85 10.90 3.54
CA ASP A 98 5.86 11.95 3.24
C ASP A 98 4.44 11.38 3.06
N LEU A 99 4.34 10.07 2.83
CA LEU A 99 3.12 9.30 2.56
C LEU A 99 3.42 7.82 2.84
N VAL A 100 2.45 7.06 3.35
CA VAL A 100 2.50 5.59 3.31
C VAL A 100 1.39 5.08 2.40
N LEU A 101 1.78 4.33 1.37
CA LEU A 101 0.85 3.58 0.52
C LEU A 101 0.48 2.28 1.22
N VAL A 102 -0.78 1.87 1.11
CA VAL A 102 -1.27 0.62 1.71
C VAL A 102 -1.83 -0.28 0.60
N GLU A 103 -1.24 -1.46 0.44
CA GLU A 103 -1.75 -2.50 -0.46
C GLU A 103 -2.39 -3.62 0.37
N GLY A 104 -3.71 -3.74 0.31
CA GLY A 104 -4.48 -4.65 1.16
C GLY A 104 -5.38 -3.88 2.11
N PHE A 105 -5.66 -4.44 3.30
CA PHE A 105 -6.41 -3.74 4.36
C PHE A 105 -7.73 -3.10 3.88
N LYS A 106 -8.54 -3.86 3.11
CA LYS A 106 -9.69 -3.31 2.37
C LYS A 106 -10.71 -2.57 3.25
N HIS A 107 -10.86 -3.01 4.50
CA HIS A 107 -11.84 -2.51 5.45
C HIS A 107 -11.32 -1.40 6.37
N GLU A 108 -10.05 -0.99 6.22
CA GLU A 108 -9.50 0.09 7.03
C GLU A 108 -10.15 1.43 6.70
N ALA A 109 -10.36 2.23 7.75
CA ALA A 109 -10.94 3.57 7.71
C ALA A 109 -9.91 4.61 7.27
N VAL A 110 -9.26 4.37 6.11
CA VAL A 110 -8.21 5.22 5.54
C VAL A 110 -8.58 5.64 4.13
N ALA A 111 -8.15 6.85 3.74
CA ALA A 111 -8.33 7.35 2.39
C ALA A 111 -7.86 6.32 1.36
N LYS A 112 -8.67 6.04 0.34
CA LYS A 112 -8.37 4.98 -0.63
C LYS A 112 -8.71 5.35 -2.06
N ILE A 113 -7.90 4.86 -2.99
CA ILE A 113 -8.19 4.84 -4.42
C ILE A 113 -8.62 3.41 -4.76
N LEU A 114 -9.84 3.26 -5.28
CA LEU A 114 -10.31 1.98 -5.80
C LEU A 114 -9.84 1.78 -7.23
N LEU A 115 -9.40 0.58 -7.59
CA LEU A 115 -9.12 0.23 -8.98
C LEU A 115 -10.26 -0.59 -9.55
N PHE A 116 -10.71 -0.22 -10.75
CA PHE A 116 -11.64 -0.98 -11.56
C PHE A 116 -10.96 -1.32 -12.89
N ARG A 117 -11.18 -2.53 -13.39
CA ARG A 117 -10.71 -2.95 -14.72
C ARG A 117 -11.78 -3.81 -15.37
N GLN A 118 -12.26 -3.39 -16.53
CA GLN A 118 -13.22 -4.18 -17.28
C GLN A 118 -12.61 -5.52 -17.68
N GLY A 119 -13.40 -6.59 -17.61
CA GLY A 119 -12.94 -7.94 -17.98
C GLY A 119 -12.15 -8.69 -16.89
N CYS A 120 -12.05 -8.16 -15.67
CA CYS A 120 -11.48 -8.86 -14.52
C CYS A 120 -12.49 -9.73 -13.73
N GLY A 121 -13.66 -10.01 -14.31
CA GLY A 121 -14.67 -10.88 -13.68
C GLY A 121 -15.57 -10.20 -12.63
N HIS A 122 -15.53 -8.86 -12.56
CA HIS A 122 -16.40 -8.05 -11.71
C HIS A 122 -17.08 -6.97 -12.55
N SER A 123 -18.36 -6.70 -12.26
CA SER A 123 -19.15 -5.66 -12.92
C SER A 123 -19.08 -4.32 -12.20
N GLU A 124 -19.50 -3.25 -12.87
CA GLU A 124 -19.49 -1.89 -12.30
C GLU A 124 -20.43 -1.78 -11.09
N GLU A 125 -21.53 -2.54 -11.10
CA GLU A 125 -22.52 -2.57 -10.02
C GLU A 125 -21.97 -3.19 -8.73
N GLU A 126 -20.92 -4.00 -8.81
CA GLU A 126 -20.22 -4.55 -7.64
C GLU A 126 -19.29 -3.53 -6.97
N LEU A 127 -19.03 -2.38 -7.60
CA LEU A 127 -18.14 -1.36 -7.07
C LEU A 127 -18.81 -0.58 -5.93
N ILE A 128 -18.54 -1.00 -4.69
CA ILE A 128 -19.05 -0.33 -3.49
C ILE A 128 -18.05 0.74 -3.04
N LEU A 129 -18.51 1.99 -2.99
CA LEU A 129 -17.72 3.12 -2.51
C LEU A 129 -18.11 3.45 -1.07
N ASP A 130 -17.18 3.28 -0.14
CA ASP A 130 -17.30 3.79 1.23
C ASP A 130 -16.90 5.28 1.31
N GLU A 131 -17.13 5.89 2.47
CA GLU A 131 -16.84 7.31 2.73
C GLU A 131 -15.34 7.67 2.67
N HIS A 132 -14.45 6.68 2.67
CA HIS A 132 -13.01 6.87 2.57
C HIS A 132 -12.49 6.78 1.13
N VAL A 133 -13.33 6.39 0.17
CA VAL A 133 -12.94 6.39 -1.25
C VAL A 133 -12.84 7.82 -1.75
N ILE A 134 -11.63 8.23 -2.12
CA ILE A 134 -11.36 9.59 -2.62
C ILE A 134 -11.31 9.67 -4.15
N ALA A 135 -11.14 8.53 -4.83
CA ALA A 135 -11.16 8.40 -6.29
C ALA A 135 -11.31 6.93 -6.72
N VAL A 136 -11.74 6.73 -7.96
CA VAL A 136 -11.68 5.43 -8.65
C VAL A 136 -10.72 5.56 -9.84
N ALA A 137 -9.75 4.67 -9.97
CA ALA A 137 -8.93 4.55 -11.18
C ALA A 137 -9.45 3.39 -12.04
N SER A 138 -9.89 3.70 -13.25
CA SER A 138 -10.59 2.78 -14.14
C SER A 138 -10.02 2.81 -15.56
N ASP A 139 -10.11 1.69 -16.30
CA ASP A 139 -9.82 1.65 -17.73
C ASP A 139 -11.02 1.96 -18.62
N ILE A 140 -12.19 2.18 -17.99
CA ILE A 140 -13.43 2.62 -18.63
C ILE A 140 -14.04 3.81 -17.87
N PRO A 141 -14.87 4.65 -18.50
CA PRO A 141 -15.67 5.64 -17.79
C PRO A 141 -16.61 4.98 -16.77
N LEU A 142 -16.77 5.58 -15.60
CA LEU A 142 -17.69 5.10 -14.55
C LEU A 142 -18.57 6.24 -14.03
N ALA A 143 -19.83 5.95 -13.75
CA ALA A 143 -20.78 6.91 -13.19
C ALA A 143 -20.78 6.87 -11.65
N VAL A 144 -19.70 7.38 -11.03
CA VAL A 144 -19.53 7.44 -9.57
C VAL A 144 -19.42 8.87 -9.04
N ALA A 145 -19.72 9.07 -7.75
CA ALA A 145 -19.73 10.40 -7.12
C ALA A 145 -18.34 10.99 -6.85
N VAL A 146 -17.28 10.19 -6.98
CA VAL A 146 -15.89 10.59 -6.77
C VAL A 146 -15.16 10.74 -8.11
N PRO A 147 -14.01 11.45 -8.16
CA PRO A 147 -13.22 11.53 -9.38
C PRO A 147 -12.87 10.16 -9.96
N VAL A 148 -13.04 10.02 -11.29
CA VAL A 148 -12.58 8.86 -12.05
C VAL A 148 -11.27 9.23 -12.74
N LEU A 149 -10.22 8.45 -12.47
CA LEU A 149 -8.88 8.58 -13.04
C LEU A 149 -8.67 7.48 -14.08
N ASP A 150 -7.89 7.74 -15.12
CA ASP A 150 -7.45 6.70 -16.05
C ASP A 150 -6.44 5.79 -15.35
N LEU A 151 -6.79 4.51 -15.19
CA LEU A 151 -5.96 3.49 -14.57
C LEU A 151 -4.59 3.34 -15.26
N ASN A 152 -4.50 3.69 -16.55
CA ASN A 152 -3.29 3.57 -17.35
C ASN A 152 -2.48 4.89 -17.38
N ASP A 153 -3.02 6.00 -16.89
CA ASP A 153 -2.32 7.28 -16.76
C ASP A 153 -1.75 7.48 -15.34
N VAL A 154 -0.54 6.94 -15.15
CA VAL A 154 0.20 7.08 -13.89
C VAL A 154 0.52 8.55 -13.57
N SER A 155 0.68 9.41 -14.59
CA SER A 155 0.94 10.83 -14.39
C SER A 155 -0.29 11.54 -13.83
N GLN A 156 -1.49 11.21 -14.31
CA GLN A 156 -2.74 11.72 -13.77
C GLN A 156 -2.96 11.25 -12.32
N ILE A 157 -2.74 9.96 -12.04
CA ILE A 157 -2.89 9.40 -10.68
C ILE A 157 -1.91 10.04 -9.70
N SER A 158 -0.63 10.17 -10.07
CA SER A 158 0.38 10.82 -9.23
C SER A 158 0.07 12.30 -8.99
N ALA A 159 -0.36 13.04 -10.01
CA ALA A 159 -0.79 14.43 -9.85
C ALA A 159 -2.02 14.59 -8.94
N PHE A 160 -2.96 13.63 -9.01
CA PHE A 160 -4.11 13.60 -8.10
C PHE A 160 -3.65 13.39 -6.64
N ILE A 161 -2.75 12.44 -6.39
CA ILE A 161 -2.22 12.15 -5.05
C ILE A 161 -1.48 13.36 -4.47
N LEU A 162 -0.68 14.07 -5.27
CA LEU A 162 0.00 15.28 -4.80
C LEU A 162 -0.98 16.36 -4.35
N ARG A 163 -2.01 16.65 -5.15
CA ARG A 163 -3.04 17.63 -4.77
C ARG A 163 -3.79 17.22 -3.51
N TRP A 164 -4.04 15.93 -3.33
CA TRP A 164 -4.64 15.40 -2.11
C TRP A 164 -3.72 15.60 -0.90
N LEU A 165 -2.42 15.31 -1.03
CA LEU A 165 -1.42 15.53 0.03
C LEU A 165 -1.29 17.00 0.43
N GLU A 166 -1.31 17.92 -0.53
CA GLU A 166 -1.26 19.37 -0.26
C GLU A 166 -2.45 19.83 0.58
N LYS A 167 -3.67 19.36 0.24
CA LYS A 167 -4.88 19.65 1.02
C LYS A 167 -4.78 19.09 2.43
N ALA A 168 -4.31 17.86 2.59
CA ALA A 168 -4.16 17.20 3.88
C ALA A 168 -3.14 17.89 4.81
N ARG A 169 -2.18 18.67 4.26
CA ARG A 169 -1.20 19.44 5.03
C ARG A 169 -1.66 20.84 5.43
N THR A 170 -2.74 21.33 4.82
CA THR A 170 -3.28 22.68 5.06
C THR A 170 -4.42 22.66 6.10
N LEU A 171 -4.86 21.46 6.49
CA LEU A 171 -5.83 21.19 7.55
C LEU A 171 -5.10 20.86 8.86
#